data_AF-A0AAN4N1L6-F1
#
_entry.id   AF-A0AAN4N1L6-F1
#
_cell.length_a   1.000
_cell.length_b   1.000
_cell.length_c   1.000
_cell.angle_alpha   90.00
_cell.angle_beta   90.00
_cell.angle_gamma   90.00
#
_symmetry.space_group_name_H-M   'P 1'
#
loop_
_entity.id
_entity.type
_entity.pdbx_description
1 polymer ?
#
loop_
_entity_poly.entity_id
_entity_poly.type
_entity_poly.pdbx_seq_one_letter_code
_entity_poly.pdbx_strand_id
1 'polypeptide(L)'
;MFNCSQVSISDVLNCEIIVEDFIPDVKTSHGEGRYLVKFKHSNGADGKFFTNAASLKKTLDQIPKDAFPFSTTIKGMKCGNGKIYQFT
;
A
#
# COMPACT_ATOMS: atom_id res chain seq x y z
N MET A 1 -10.28 11.53 1.37
CA MET A 1 -9.98 10.28 2.10
C MET A 1 -10.87 9.17 1.55
N PHE A 2 -10.37 7.94 1.43
CA PHE A 2 -11.17 6.80 0.95
C PHE A 2 -12.19 6.34 2.01
N ASN A 3 -13.43 6.09 1.59
CA ASN A 3 -14.52 5.61 2.44
C ASN A 3 -14.55 4.07 2.51
N CYS A 4 -13.50 3.48 3.06
CA CYS A 4 -13.36 2.03 3.28
C CYS A 4 -12.59 1.75 4.58
N SER A 5 -12.59 0.49 5.00
CA SER A 5 -11.95 0.01 6.22
C SER A 5 -10.43 0.21 6.17
N GLN A 6 -9.87 0.76 7.25
CA GLN A 6 -8.42 0.87 7.40
C GLN A 6 -7.85 -0.40 8.04
N VAL A 7 -6.83 -0.97 7.41
CA VAL A 7 -6.10 -2.14 7.91
C VAL A 7 -4.60 -1.82 8.06
N SER A 8 -3.87 -2.68 8.76
CA SER A 8 -2.41 -2.63 8.79
C SER A 8 -1.83 -3.17 7.49
N ILE A 9 -0.66 -2.68 7.08
CA ILE A 9 0.07 -3.31 5.98
C ILE A 9 0.38 -4.79 6.25
N SER A 10 0.54 -5.17 7.53
CA SER A 10 0.75 -6.57 7.94
C SER A 10 -0.42 -7.49 7.57
N ASP A 11 -1.65 -6.96 7.51
CA ASP A 11 -2.87 -7.72 7.25
C ASP A 11 -3.00 -8.09 5.76
N VAL A 12 -2.22 -7.45 4.89
CA VAL A 12 -2.23 -7.64 3.43
C VAL A 12 -0.93 -8.25 2.90
N LEU A 13 -0.02 -8.67 3.77
CA LEU A 13 1.23 -9.32 3.34
C LEU A 13 0.97 -10.71 2.80
N ASN A 14 1.71 -11.07 1.75
CA ASN A 14 1.68 -12.39 1.11
C ASN A 14 0.29 -12.79 0.59
N CYS A 15 -0.60 -11.81 0.41
CA CYS A 15 -1.90 -11.96 -0.20
C CYS A 15 -1.93 -11.16 -1.50
N GLU A 16 -2.59 -11.71 -2.53
CA GLU A 16 -2.87 -10.95 -3.74
C GLU A 16 -3.91 -9.87 -3.43
N ILE A 17 -3.60 -8.64 -3.84
CA ILE A 17 -4.48 -7.47 -3.74
C ILE A 17 -4.54 -6.76 -5.08
N ILE A 18 -5.65 -6.08 -5.33
CA ILE A 18 -5.80 -5.17 -6.45
C ILE A 18 -5.62 -3.76 -5.91
N VAL A 19 -4.55 -3.07 -6.30
CA VAL A 19 -4.33 -1.67 -5.92
C VAL A 19 -5.16 -0.79 -6.85
N GLU A 20 -6.05 0.02 -6.28
CA GLU A 20 -7.01 0.82 -7.05
C GLU A 20 -6.58 2.28 -7.20
N ASP A 21 -6.03 2.89 -6.15
CA ASP A 21 -5.51 4.26 -6.18
C ASP A 21 -4.65 4.52 -4.92
N PHE A 22 -3.97 5.65 -4.87
CA PHE A 22 -3.26 6.11 -3.69
C PHE A 22 -3.27 7.64 -3.56
N ILE A 23 -3.20 8.11 -2.31
CA ILE A 23 -3.06 9.53 -1.96
C ILE A 23 -1.67 9.72 -1.35
N PRO A 24 -0.77 10.49 -1.98
CA PRO A 24 0.54 10.80 -1.43
C PRO A 24 0.46 11.85 -0.31
N ASP A 25 1.55 11.99 0.44
CA ASP A 25 1.80 13.06 1.42
C ASP A 25 0.70 13.32 2.45
N VAL A 26 0.07 12.25 2.92
CA VAL A 26 -0.95 12.30 3.97
C VAL A 26 -0.28 12.51 5.33
N LYS A 27 -0.74 13.54 6.04
CA LYS A 27 -0.45 13.79 7.45
C LYS A 27 -1.30 12.87 8.33
N THR A 28 -0.67 12.16 9.26
CA THR A 28 -1.34 11.34 10.27
C THR A 28 -0.87 11.72 11.67
N SER A 29 -1.55 11.20 12.70
CA SER A 29 -1.11 11.31 14.10
C SER A 29 0.30 10.75 14.36
N HIS A 30 0.80 9.89 13.46
CA HIS A 30 2.09 9.23 13.57
C HIS A 30 3.18 9.87 12.71
N GLY A 31 2.92 11.03 12.10
CA GLY A 31 3.86 11.80 11.27
C GLY A 31 3.32 12.12 9.87
N GLU A 32 4.14 12.80 9.09
CA GLU A 32 3.80 13.33 7.77
C GLU A 32 4.42 12.50 6.63
N GLY A 33 4.03 12.79 5.37
CA GLY A 33 4.63 12.16 4.19
C GLY A 33 4.22 10.70 3.95
N ARG A 34 3.16 10.22 4.60
CA ARG A 34 2.66 8.85 4.44
C ARG A 34 1.78 8.73 3.21
N TYR A 35 1.82 7.58 2.55
CA TYR A 35 0.92 7.29 1.44
C TYR A 35 -0.27 6.49 1.98
N LEU A 36 -1.47 6.87 1.56
CA LEU A 36 -2.69 6.10 1.80
C LEU A 36 -3.03 5.33 0.54
N VAL A 37 -2.96 4.01 0.59
CA VAL A 37 -3.22 3.13 -0.57
C VAL A 37 -4.62 2.55 -0.44
N LYS A 38 -5.45 2.69 -1.47
CA LYS A 38 -6.73 1.99 -1.62
C LYS A 38 -6.51 0.70 -2.36
N PHE A 39 -7.07 -0.39 -1.85
CA PHE A 39 -6.97 -1.68 -2.50
C PHE A 39 -8.25 -2.48 -2.33
N LYS A 40 -8.38 -3.54 -3.11
CA LYS A 40 -9.43 -4.53 -3.02
C LYS A 40 -8.81 -5.91 -2.80
N HIS A 41 -9.32 -6.64 -1.82
CA HIS A 41 -8.97 -8.05 -1.62
C HIS A 41 -9.55 -8.91 -2.76
N SER A 42 -8.96 -10.08 -3.00
CA SER A 42 -9.49 -11.06 -3.95
C SER A 42 -10.94 -11.50 -3.66
N ASN A 43 -11.38 -11.42 -2.40
CA ASN A 43 -12.77 -11.67 -1.99
C ASN A 43 -13.73 -10.50 -2.27
N GLY A 44 -13.25 -9.41 -2.86
CA GLY A 44 -14.04 -8.23 -3.22
C GLY A 44 -14.17 -7.17 -2.13
N ALA A 45 -13.58 -7.36 -0.94
CA ALA A 45 -13.64 -6.36 0.13
C ALA A 45 -12.68 -5.18 -0.14
N ASP A 46 -13.21 -3.96 -0.04
CA ASP A 46 -12.42 -2.73 -0.14
C ASP A 46 -11.67 -2.45 1.17
N GLY A 47 -10.41 -2.05 1.04
CA GLY A 47 -9.57 -1.67 2.17
C GLY A 47 -8.66 -0.50 1.86
N LYS A 48 -8.07 0.06 2.90
CA LYS A 48 -6.97 1.02 2.79
C LYS A 48 -5.92 0.79 3.85
N PHE A 49 -4.66 1.06 3.53
CA PHE A 49 -3.58 1.07 4.52
C PHE A 49 -2.66 2.26 4.31
N PHE A 50 -2.05 2.71 5.40
CA PHE A 50 -0.98 3.70 5.35
C PHE A 50 0.37 3.02 5.20
N THR A 51 1.24 3.58 4.37
CA THR A 51 2.64 3.16 4.25
C THR A 51 3.58 4.35 4.30
N ASN A 52 4.75 4.14 4.91
CA ASN A 52 5.91 5.01 4.77
C ASN A 52 7.12 4.25 4.22
N ALA A 53 6.90 3.05 3.66
CA ALA A 53 7.98 2.25 3.10
C ALA A 53 8.47 2.90 1.81
N ALA A 54 9.74 3.33 1.79
CA ALA A 54 10.33 4.05 0.66
C ALA A 54 10.22 3.29 -0.67
N SER A 55 10.38 1.96 -0.62
CA SER A 55 10.23 1.07 -1.78
C SER A 55 8.80 1.08 -2.35
N LEU A 56 7.78 0.97 -1.50
CA LEU A 56 6.39 1.02 -1.97
C LEU A 56 6.02 2.39 -2.54
N LYS A 57 6.45 3.48 -1.87
CA LYS A 57 6.24 4.85 -2.35
C LYS A 57 6.86 5.03 -3.74
N LYS A 58 8.14 4.67 -3.89
CA LYS A 58 8.86 4.78 -5.15
C LYS A 58 8.18 4.01 -6.28
N THR A 59 7.67 2.80 -6.01
CA THR A 59 6.93 2.03 -7.02
C THR A 59 5.61 2.71 -7.39
N LEU A 60 4.82 3.17 -6.42
CA LEU A 60 3.56 3.88 -6.67
C LEU A 60 3.75 5.14 -7.52
N ASP A 61 4.82 5.91 -7.24
CA ASP A 61 5.15 7.13 -7.99
C ASP A 61 5.54 6.87 -9.45
N GLN A 62 5.98 5.65 -9.76
CA GLN A 62 6.39 5.25 -11.11
C GLN A 62 5.25 4.66 -11.94
N ILE A 63 4.13 4.28 -11.31
CA ILE A 63 3.00 3.66 -12.01
C ILE A 63 2.14 4.76 -12.66
N PRO A 64 1.96 4.73 -13.99
CA PRO A 64 1.06 5.64 -14.68
C PRO A 64 -0.39 5.55 -14.15
N LYS A 65 -1.12 6.67 -14.11
CA LYS A 65 -2.50 6.68 -13.56
C LYS A 65 -3.47 5.79 -14.34
N ASP A 66 -3.25 5.57 -15.63
CA ASP A 66 -4.00 4.68 -16.51
C ASP A 66 -3.66 3.19 -16.32
N ALA A 67 -2.60 2.86 -15.58
CA ALA A 67 -2.25 1.49 -15.21
C ALA A 67 -2.99 0.99 -13.96
N PHE A 68 -3.82 1.83 -13.33
CA PHE A 68 -4.69 1.41 -12.24
C PHE A 68 -6.07 0.98 -12.76
N PRO A 69 -6.68 -0.08 -12.19
CA PRO A 69 -6.15 -0.90 -11.10
C PRO A 69 -5.16 -1.96 -11.59
N PHE A 70 -4.22 -2.38 -10.72
CA PHE A 70 -3.31 -3.50 -11.01
C PHE A 70 -3.28 -4.52 -9.86
N SER A 71 -3.07 -5.80 -10.20
CA SER A 71 -2.88 -6.87 -9.21
C SER A 71 -1.43 -6.95 -8.78
N THR A 72 -1.18 -7.19 -7.49
CA THR A 72 0.16 -7.37 -6.92
C THR A 72 0.10 -8.11 -5.59
N THR A 73 1.25 -8.56 -5.11
CA THR A 73 1.43 -9.01 -3.72
C THR A 73 2.43 -8.12 -3.00
N ILE A 74 2.16 -7.78 -1.74
CA ILE A 74 3.15 -7.10 -0.89
C ILE A 74 3.91 -8.15 -0.09
N LYS A 75 5.24 -8.18 -0.24
CA LYS A 75 6.12 -9.03 0.57
C LYS A 75 6.93 -8.21 1.55
N GLY A 76 6.99 -8.70 2.79
CA GLY A 76 7.90 -8.18 3.81
C GLY A 76 9.18 -9.01 3.87
N MET A 77 10.33 -8.39 3.70
CA MET A 77 11.64 -9.04 3.84
C MET A 77 12.40 -8.44 5.02
N LYS A 78 13.11 -9.29 5.78
CA LYS A 78 14.03 -8.82 6.82
C LYS A 78 15.29 -8.28 6.17
N CYS A 79 15.68 -7.05 6.51
CA CYS A 79 16.92 -6.43 6.06
C CYS A 79 17.68 -5.91 7.28
N GLY A 80 18.68 -6.64 7.73
CA GLY A 80 19.36 -6.40 9.01
C GLY A 80 18.36 -6.40 10.18
N ASN A 81 18.35 -5.30 10.94
CA ASN A 81 17.41 -5.08 12.05
C ASN A 81 16.05 -4.49 11.60
N GLY A 82 15.89 -4.16 10.31
CA GLY A 82 14.69 -3.57 9.75
C GLY A 82 13.84 -4.55 8.92
N LYS A 83 12.67 -4.06 8.49
CA LYS A 83 11.81 -4.71 7.51
C LYS A 83 11.67 -3.82 6.28
N ILE A 84 11.76 -4.42 5.10
CA ILE A 84 11.49 -3.77 3.82
C ILE A 84 10.21 -4.39 3.26
N TYR A 85 9.36 -3.56 2.65
CA TYR A 85 8.14 -3.99 1.99
C TYR A 85 8.23 -3.70 0.49
N GLN A 86 7.90 -4.66 -0.37
CA GLN A 86 7.96 -4.49 -1.82
C GLN A 86 6.73 -5.07 -2.49
N PHE A 87 6.29 -4.44 -3.57
CA PHE A 87 5.38 -5.05 -4.54
C PHE A 87 6.15 -6.11 -5.33
N THR A 88 5.52 -7.26 -5.55
CA THR A 88 6.05 -8.38 -6.34
C THR A 88 5.02 -8.87 -7.34
#